data_AF-A0A2U9IQN0-F1
#
_entry.id   AF-A0A2U9IQN0-F1
#
_cell.length_a   1.000
_cell.length_b   1.000
_cell.length_c   1.000
_cell.angle_alpha   90.00
_cell.angle_beta   90.00
_cell.angle_gamma   90.00
#
_symmetry.space_group_name_H-M   'P 1'
#
loop_
_entity.id
_entity.type
_entity.pdbx_description
1 polymer ?
#
loop_
_entity_poly.entity_id
_entity_poly.type
_entity_poly.pdbx_seq_one_letter_code
_entity_poly.pdbx_strand_id
1 'polypeptide(L)'
;MIVPQLEEDRHNAIVVGMFFIDNNVYLLMKDNPLAERLAKLNREKGIYLQACDQCTYMRNLADKLIPEAKIGCFPDFYKEVIDKVDLIITI
;
A
#
# COMPACT_ATOMS: atom_id res chain seq x y z
N MET A 1 -12.87 6.24 -2.65
CA MET A 1 -12.06 5.67 -1.56
C MET A 1 -12.24 4.15 -1.57
N ILE A 2 -11.17 3.39 -1.83
CA ILE A 2 -11.23 1.93 -2.00
C ILE A 2 -11.35 1.16 -0.68
N VAL A 3 -10.74 1.68 0.40
CA VAL A 3 -10.64 0.98 1.70
C VAL A 3 -11.99 0.57 2.30
N PRO A 4 -13.02 1.44 2.42
CA PRO A 4 -14.33 0.99 2.92
C PRO A 4 -14.94 -0.12 2.06
N GLN A 5 -14.72 -0.10 0.74
CA GLN A 5 -15.25 -1.12 -0.16
C GLN A 5 -14.57 -2.48 0.04
N LEU A 6 -13.27 -2.48 0.39
CA LEU A 6 -12.52 -3.69 0.71
C LEU A 6 -12.92 -4.26 2.07
N GLU A 7 -13.11 -3.40 3.06
CA GLU A 7 -13.56 -3.82 4.40
C GLU A 7 -14.99 -4.38 4.39
N GLU A 8 -15.85 -3.84 3.54
CA GLU A 8 -17.25 -4.27 3.36
C GLU A 8 -17.41 -5.36 2.27
N ASP A 9 -16.31 -5.89 1.73
CA ASP A 9 -16.29 -6.94 0.70
C ASP A 9 -17.17 -6.66 -0.54
N ARG A 10 -17.22 -5.40 -0.95
CA ARG A 10 -18.03 -4.92 -2.09
C ARG A 10 -17.24 -4.16 -3.16
N HIS A 11 -15.91 -4.30 -3.16
CA HIS A 11 -15.06 -3.66 -4.16
C HIS A 11 -15.15 -4.32 -5.55
N ASN A 12 -15.71 -5.52 -5.65
CA ASN A 12 -15.87 -6.36 -6.85
C ASN A 12 -14.56 -6.81 -7.54
N ALA A 13 -13.46 -6.07 -7.39
CA ALA A 13 -12.13 -6.49 -7.79
C ALA A 13 -11.34 -7.05 -6.61
N ILE A 14 -10.48 -8.05 -6.88
CA ILE A 14 -9.50 -8.55 -5.92
C ILE A 14 -8.28 -7.64 -6.00
N VAL A 15 -7.93 -7.00 -4.90
CA VAL A 15 -6.73 -6.16 -4.81
C VAL A 15 -5.59 -7.02 -4.29
N VAL A 16 -4.51 -7.13 -5.08
CA VAL A 16 -3.31 -7.91 -4.70
C VAL A 16 -2.26 -7.01 -4.04
N GLY A 17 -2.17 -5.75 -4.44
CA GLY A 17 -1.23 -4.81 -3.83
C GLY A 17 -1.52 -3.35 -4.13
N MET A 18 -0.89 -2.46 -3.35
CA MET A 18 -0.99 -1.01 -3.45
C MET A 18 0.40 -0.39 -3.32
N PHE A 19 0.75 0.50 -4.25
CA PHE A 19 2.01 1.25 -4.23
C PHE A 19 1.75 2.74 -4.00
N PHE A 20 2.34 3.29 -2.94
CA PHE A 20 2.17 4.68 -2.50
C PHE A 20 3.38 5.50 -2.93
N ILE A 21 3.15 6.51 -3.77
CA ILE A 21 4.18 7.34 -4.39
C ILE A 21 3.91 8.82 -4.05
N ASP A 22 4.95 9.65 -4.13
CA ASP A 22 4.92 11.09 -3.83
C ASP A 22 4.34 11.36 -2.43
N ASN A 23 3.35 12.23 -2.29
CA ASN A 23 2.75 12.56 -1.00
C ASN A 23 1.88 11.43 -0.44
N ASN A 24 1.51 10.42 -1.23
CA ASN A 24 0.70 9.31 -0.72
C ASN A 24 1.47 8.45 0.29
N VAL A 25 2.80 8.54 0.36
CA VAL A 25 3.58 7.85 1.41
C VAL A 25 3.22 8.29 2.83
N TYR A 26 2.71 9.52 3.01
CA TYR A 26 2.23 10.00 4.31
C TYR A 26 0.99 9.23 4.80
N LEU A 27 0.24 8.59 3.90
CA LEU A 27 -0.92 7.78 4.25
C LEU A 27 -0.55 6.46 4.95
N LEU A 28 0.73 6.05 4.89
CA LEU A 28 1.25 4.84 5.51
C LEU A 28 1.95 5.10 6.85
N MET A 29 1.93 6.34 7.35
CA MET A 29 2.54 6.65 8.65
C MET A 29 1.82 5.96 9.81
N LYS A 30 2.58 5.57 10.83
CA LYS A 30 2.05 5.16 12.14
C LYS A 30 1.10 6.24 12.68
N ASP A 31 0.10 5.80 13.43
CA ASP A 31 -0.95 6.64 14.02
C ASP A 31 -1.89 7.32 13.01
N ASN A 32 -1.69 7.14 11.70
CA ASN A 32 -2.66 7.53 10.69
C ASN A 32 -3.82 6.52 10.70
N PRO A 33 -5.09 6.95 10.95
CA PRO A 33 -6.22 6.03 10.97
C PRO A 33 -6.41 5.21 9.68
N LEU A 34 -6.00 5.77 8.53
CA LEU A 34 -6.03 5.06 7.26
C LEU A 34 -4.93 3.97 7.20
N ALA A 35 -3.74 4.26 7.71
CA ALA A 35 -2.65 3.29 7.74
C ALA A 35 -3.02 2.06 8.58
N GLU A 36 -3.67 2.26 9.73
CA GLU A 36 -4.13 1.16 10.59
C GLU A 36 -5.17 0.26 9.89
N ARG A 37 -6.06 0.88 9.10
CA ARG A 37 -7.03 0.14 8.28
C ARG A 37 -6.35 -0.63 7.15
N LEU A 38 -5.36 -0.03 6.49
CA LEU A 38 -4.54 -0.71 5.48
C LEU A 38 -3.73 -1.87 6.11
N ALA A 39 -3.19 -1.68 7.31
CA ALA A 39 -2.49 -2.73 8.05
C ALA A 39 -3.42 -3.91 8.38
N LYS A 40 -4.66 -3.63 8.80
CA LYS A 40 -5.69 -4.66 8.99
C LYS A 40 -5.98 -5.41 7.69
N LEU A 41 -6.20 -4.69 6.58
CA LEU A 41 -6.43 -5.28 5.26
C LEU A 41 -5.24 -6.12 4.77
N ASN A 42 -4.00 -5.68 5.03
CA ASN A 42 -2.79 -6.46 4.75
C ASN A 42 -2.81 -7.79 5.50
N ARG A 43 -3.11 -7.78 6.81
CA ARG A 43 -3.13 -8.98 7.65
C ARG A 43 -4.28 -9.94 7.32
N GLU A 44 -5.46 -9.41 7.02
CA GLU A 44 -6.67 -10.22 6.79
C GLU A 44 -6.78 -10.73 5.35
N LYS A 45 -6.37 -9.92 4.37
CA LYS A 45 -6.57 -10.21 2.95
C LYS A 45 -5.27 -10.41 2.17
N GLY A 46 -4.11 -10.24 2.82
CA GLY A 46 -2.80 -10.42 2.18
C GLY A 46 -2.44 -9.32 1.18
N ILE A 47 -3.10 -8.16 1.23
CA ILE A 47 -2.84 -7.05 0.29
C ILE A 47 -1.43 -6.51 0.51
N TYR A 48 -0.57 -6.61 -0.50
CA TYR A 48 0.80 -6.09 -0.45
C TYR A 48 0.79 -4.55 -0.39
N LEU A 49 1.54 -3.96 0.55
CA LEU A 49 1.65 -2.51 0.70
C LEU A 49 3.10 -2.08 0.50
N GLN A 50 3.32 -1.12 -0.40
CA GLN A 50 4.64 -0.56 -0.63
C GLN A 50 4.62 0.97 -0.59
N ALA A 51 5.62 1.56 0.04
CA ALA A 51 5.95 2.98 -0.03
C ALA A 51 7.17 3.16 -0.95
N CYS A 52 7.12 4.20 -1.81
CA CYS A 52 8.24 4.55 -2.67
C CYS A 52 9.47 4.91 -1.83
N ASP A 53 10.58 4.23 -2.10
CA ASP A 53 11.87 4.42 -1.43
C ASP A 53 12.36 5.86 -1.48
N GLN A 54 12.46 6.46 -2.67
CA GLN A 54 12.93 7.82 -2.84
C GLN A 54 12.02 8.82 -2.12
N CYS A 55 10.70 8.68 -2.24
CA CYS A 55 9.75 9.57 -1.58
C CYS A 55 9.86 9.47 -0.05
N THR A 56 10.02 8.25 0.48
CA THR A 56 10.13 7.96 1.91
C THR A 56 11.43 8.50 2.50
N TYR A 57 12.56 8.28 1.83
CA TYR A 57 13.87 8.72 2.31
C TYR A 57 14.03 10.24 2.23
N MET A 58 13.63 10.89 1.13
CA MET A 58 13.72 12.35 1.00
C MET A 58 12.88 13.10 2.06
N ARG A 59 11.88 12.44 2.65
CA ARG A 59 10.99 13.01 3.66
C ARG A 59 11.31 12.54 5.09
N ASN A 60 12.38 11.78 5.28
CA ASN A 60 12.76 11.19 6.58
C ASN A 60 11.61 10.41 7.24
N LEU A 61 10.99 9.50 6.48
CA LEU A 61 9.82 8.71 6.92
C LEU A 61 10.11 7.22 7.15
N ALA A 62 11.33 6.73 6.87
CA ALA A 62 11.61 5.30 6.81
C ALA A 62 11.27 4.52 8.10
N ASP A 63 11.46 5.14 9.27
CA ASP A 63 11.16 4.59 10.60
C ASP A 63 9.76 4.95 11.12
N LYS A 64 8.99 5.73 10.34
CA LYS A 64 7.69 6.29 10.72
C LYS A 64 6.50 5.60 10.05
N LEU A 65 6.74 4.67 9.12
CA LEU A 65 5.67 3.91 8.46
C LEU A 65 5.19 2.73 9.31
N ILE A 66 3.95 2.29 9.08
CA ILE A 66 3.45 1.02 9.63
C ILE A 66 4.36 -0.15 9.23
N PRO A 67 4.54 -1.18 10.07
CA PRO A 67 5.47 -2.27 9.80
C PRO A 67 5.08 -3.13 8.59
N GLU A 68 3.80 -3.13 8.21
CA GLU A 68 3.28 -3.82 7.02
C GLU A 68 3.72 -3.17 5.71
N ALA A 69 4.04 -1.87 5.72
CA ALA A 69 4.48 -1.16 4.52
C ALA A 69 5.94 -1.48 4.21
N LYS A 70 6.20 -2.07 3.04
CA LYS A 70 7.55 -2.26 2.52
C LYS A 70 8.06 -0.98 1.88
N ILE A 71 9.34 -0.67 2.04
CA ILE A 71 9.99 0.43 1.34
C ILE A 71 10.70 -0.17 0.12
N GLY A 72 10.36 0.31 -1.07
CA GLY A 72 10.91 -0.20 -2.32
C GLY A 72 10.53 0.63 -3.54
N CYS A 73 10.99 0.21 -4.71
CA CYS A 73 10.74 0.91 -5.97
C CYS A 73 9.86 0.07 -6.92
N PHE A 74 9.64 0.55 -8.13
CA PHE A 74 8.81 -0.13 -9.13
C PHE A 74 9.23 -1.59 -9.41
N PRO A 75 10.53 -1.92 -9.56
CA PRO A 75 10.93 -3.31 -9.79
C PRO A 75 10.50 -4.25 -8.66
N ASP A 76 10.58 -3.81 -7.40
CA ASP A 76 10.13 -4.58 -6.23
C ASP A 76 8.62 -4.78 -6.25
N PHE A 77 7.87 -3.71 -6.54
CA PHE A 77 6.41 -3.79 -6.62
C PHE A 77 5.96 -4.73 -7.72
N TYR A 78 6.53 -4.61 -8.93
CA TYR A 78 6.17 -5.46 -10.05
C TYR A 78 6.53 -6.92 -9.77
N LYS A 79 7.69 -7.20 -9.17
CA LYS A 79 8.04 -8.56 -8.76
C LYS A 79 6.98 -9.19 -7.84
N GLU A 80 6.36 -8.38 -6.97
CA GLU A 80 5.35 -8.88 -6.04
C GLU A 80 3.98 -9.09 -6.69
N VAL A 81 3.60 -8.30 -7.71
CA VAL A 81 2.22 -8.28 -8.22
C VAL A 81 2.03 -8.65 -9.68
N ILE A 82 3.04 -8.53 -10.54
CA ILE A 82 2.84 -8.47 -12.01
C ILE A 82 2.23 -9.76 -12.58
N ASP A 83 2.60 -10.92 -12.05
CA ASP A 83 2.07 -12.22 -12.49
C ASP A 83 0.77 -12.62 -11.76
N LYS A 84 0.22 -11.73 -10.93
CA LYS A 84 -0.96 -11.97 -10.09
C LYS A 84 -2.13 -11.02 -10.42
N VAL A 85 -1.95 -10.10 -11.37
CA VAL A 85 -2.93 -9.06 -11.68
C VAL A 85 -3.20 -8.94 -13.17
N ASP A 86 -4.46 -8.74 -13.53
CA ASP A 86 -4.86 -8.43 -14.91
C ASP A 86 -4.81 -6.92 -15.20
N LEU A 87 -4.84 -6.08 -14.16
CA LEU A 87 -5.02 -4.64 -14.26
C LEU A 87 -4.15 -3.90 -13.24
N ILE A 88 -3.57 -2.78 -13.67
CA ILE A 88 -2.93 -1.79 -12.80
C ILE A 88 -3.72 -0.48 -12.92
N ILE A 89 -4.19 0.04 -11.79
CA ILE A 89 -4.96 1.29 -11.72
C ILE A 89 -4.14 2.32 -10.96
N THR A 90 -3.95 3.49 -11.55
CA THR A 90 -3.26 4.64 -10.95
C THR A 90 -4.27 5.73 -10.58
N ILE A 91 -4.16 6.29 -9.37
CA ILE A 91 -5.06 7.31 -8.82
C ILE A 91 -4.22 8.46 -8.27
#